data_AF-A0A965U830-F1
#
_entry.id   AF-A0A965U830-F1
#
_cell.length_a   1.000
_cell.length_b   1.000
_cell.length_c   1.000
_cell.angle_alpha   90.00
_cell.angle_beta   90.00
_cell.angle_gamma   90.00
#
_symmetry.space_group_name_H-M   'P 1'
#
loop_
_entity.id
_entity.type
_entity.pdbx_description
1 polymer ?
#
loop_
_entity_poly.entity_id
_entity_poly.type
_entity_poly.pdbx_seq_one_letter_code
_entity_poly.pdbx_strand_id
1 'polypeptide(L)'
;MKKLFAIVLAVVMVLGVASSALAFTWNASAGTTADNFANRYKIEVIKLTNETGIIGTNKLIEAPGATAVNNAPVYFYIRLTVAGAEAIPADRDAVQTNAVANVSFTALADAAGVALNVPAADVSLAALTNGVYYYDLVTANFLPITAAGLANTNYSKAAIEARCQDTATAKAYAMVKSERPLNATPFQSNGYWVSTGIGTVIFQDTEATPKTIVTFSRNGDGKITAVVVTGTAPDANWVDNLYTFLGFTAADVAAGKIFMTNGNLRAALGFSYKGESSITWAANSTPIILDPAIGIGIPKTGDNASVIGFAMIMVAVVAAAVAVKKVNA
;
A
#
# COMPACT_ATOMS: atom_id res chain seq x y z
N MET A 1 -12.87 -2.81 -28.42
CA MET A 1 -13.68 -2.48 -27.23
C MET A 1 -14.11 -3.78 -26.55
N LYS A 2 -13.97 -3.85 -25.22
CA LYS A 2 -14.02 -5.03 -24.34
C LYS A 2 -12.64 -5.73 -24.22
N LYS A 3 -12.25 -6.01 -22.97
CA LYS A 3 -11.03 -6.68 -22.47
C LYS A 3 -9.89 -5.78 -21.97
N LEU A 4 -10.13 -4.91 -20.97
CA LEU A 4 -9.05 -4.48 -20.04
C LEU A 4 -9.54 -4.19 -18.60
N PHE A 5 -10.80 -4.48 -18.25
CA PHE A 5 -11.25 -4.36 -16.85
C PHE A 5 -10.95 -5.64 -16.08
N ALA A 6 -9.72 -5.76 -15.59
CA ALA A 6 -9.38 -6.50 -14.37
C ALA A 6 -7.86 -6.51 -14.22
N ILE A 7 -7.36 -5.79 -13.22
CA ILE A 7 -6.39 -6.22 -12.19
C ILE A 7 -5.94 -4.92 -11.48
N VAL A 8 -6.81 -4.44 -10.61
CA VAL A 8 -6.40 -3.76 -9.38
C VAL A 8 -7.02 -4.61 -8.29
N LEU A 9 -6.38 -5.73 -7.99
CA LEU A 9 -6.80 -6.58 -6.88
C LEU A 9 -6.36 -5.87 -5.60
N ALA A 10 -7.24 -5.00 -5.08
CA ALA A 10 -7.11 -4.49 -3.72
C ALA A 10 -7.31 -5.69 -2.78
N VAL A 11 -6.21 -6.17 -2.20
CA VAL A 11 -6.27 -7.25 -1.23
C VAL A 11 -6.75 -6.65 0.08
N VAL A 12 -8.05 -6.75 0.34
CA VAL A 12 -8.64 -6.45 1.65
C VAL A 12 -8.38 -7.66 2.54
N MET A 13 -7.21 -7.70 3.16
CA MET A 13 -6.87 -8.77 4.09
C MET A 13 -7.44 -8.48 5.48
N VAL A 14 -8.45 -9.26 5.89
CA VAL A 14 -8.66 -9.59 7.31
C VAL A 14 -7.61 -10.65 7.67
N LEU A 15 -6.34 -10.26 7.74
CA LEU A 15 -5.30 -11.14 8.26
C LEU A 15 -4.83 -10.55 9.58
N GLY A 16 -5.22 -11.22 10.67
CA GLY A 16 -4.59 -11.09 11.97
C GLY A 16 -3.09 -11.18 11.78
N VAL A 17 -2.39 -10.23 12.39
CA VAL A 17 -0.94 -10.14 12.34
C VAL A 17 -0.38 -11.46 12.88
N ALA A 18 0.17 -12.29 12.00
CA ALA A 18 0.95 -13.46 12.41
C ALA A 18 2.24 -12.94 13.06
N SER A 19 2.18 -12.59 14.35
CA SER A 19 3.39 -12.39 15.14
C SER A 19 4.07 -13.75 15.26
N SER A 20 5.31 -13.84 14.79
CA SER A 20 6.17 -15.02 14.88
C SER A 20 6.50 -15.37 16.34
N ALA A 21 5.59 -16.07 16.99
CA ALA A 21 5.82 -16.89 18.18
C ALA A 21 4.74 -17.98 18.19
N LEU A 22 5.13 -19.23 17.92
CA LEU A 22 4.33 -20.47 17.99
C LEU A 22 2.81 -20.32 17.74
N ALA A 23 2.38 -20.62 16.51
CA ALA A 23 1.00 -20.62 16.00
C ALA A 23 -0.12 -20.70 17.06
N PHE A 24 -0.46 -19.56 17.64
CA PHE A 24 -1.62 -19.36 18.49
C PHE A 24 -2.53 -18.35 17.79
N THR A 25 -3.75 -18.77 17.45
CA THR A 25 -4.71 -17.97 16.68
C THR A 25 -5.77 -17.42 17.63
N TRP A 26 -5.84 -16.10 17.77
CA TRP A 26 -6.88 -15.43 18.56
C TRP A 26 -8.23 -15.49 17.82
N ASN A 27 -9.32 -15.67 18.56
CA ASN A 27 -10.67 -15.69 18.00
C ASN A 27 -11.10 -14.27 17.61
N ALA A 28 -11.40 -14.04 16.33
CA ALA A 28 -11.87 -12.74 15.86
C ALA A 28 -13.34 -12.51 16.22
N SER A 29 -13.67 -11.35 16.79
CA SER A 29 -15.07 -10.97 17.03
C SER A 29 -15.78 -10.50 15.76
N ALA A 30 -17.11 -10.68 15.69
CA ALA A 30 -17.97 -10.19 14.62
C ALA A 30 -18.16 -8.66 14.70
N GLY A 31 -17.21 -7.89 14.16
CA GLY A 31 -17.29 -6.43 14.00
C GLY A 31 -17.69 -6.00 12.58
N THR A 32 -17.60 -4.69 12.28
CA THR A 32 -17.79 -4.14 10.92
C THR A 32 -17.06 -5.00 9.88
N THR A 33 -17.72 -5.30 8.77
CA THR A 33 -17.14 -6.18 7.74
C THR A 33 -15.99 -5.48 7.02
N ALA A 34 -15.01 -6.27 6.57
CA ALA A 34 -13.93 -5.77 5.75
C ALA A 34 -14.43 -5.09 4.47
N ASP A 35 -15.54 -5.59 3.93
CA ASP A 35 -16.20 -5.04 2.74
C ASP A 35 -16.71 -3.61 2.98
N ASN A 36 -17.26 -3.31 4.16
CA ASN A 36 -17.70 -1.96 4.49
C ASN A 36 -16.52 -0.98 4.60
N PHE A 37 -15.38 -1.42 5.16
CA PHE A 37 -14.17 -0.60 5.19
C PHE A 37 -13.62 -0.35 3.78
N ALA A 38 -13.54 -1.38 2.95
CA ALA A 38 -13.03 -1.29 1.58
C ALA A 38 -13.91 -0.41 0.66
N ASN A 39 -15.22 -0.41 0.90
CA ASN A 39 -16.15 0.49 0.20
C ASN A 39 -15.99 1.95 0.64
N ARG A 40 -15.58 2.19 1.90
CA ARG A 40 -15.36 3.55 2.43
C ARG A 40 -13.99 4.10 2.08
N TYR A 41 -12.93 3.31 2.23
CA TYR A 41 -11.55 3.71 1.99
C TYR A 41 -10.91 2.82 0.93
N LYS A 42 -10.63 3.40 -0.23
CA LYS A 42 -9.93 2.73 -1.32
C LYS A 42 -8.64 3.46 -1.64
N ILE A 43 -7.51 2.80 -1.43
CA ILE A 43 -6.19 3.33 -1.78
C ILE A 43 -5.62 2.60 -2.99
N GLU A 44 -5.10 3.36 -3.96
CA GLU A 44 -4.60 2.84 -5.23
C GLU A 44 -3.29 3.52 -5.59
N VAL A 45 -2.28 2.73 -5.94
CA VAL A 45 -1.03 3.21 -6.53
C VAL A 45 -1.04 2.80 -8.00
N ILE A 46 -0.99 3.77 -8.92
CA ILE A 46 -1.23 3.54 -10.34
C ILE A 46 -0.08 4.09 -11.17
N LYS A 47 0.53 3.22 -11.98
CA LYS A 47 1.58 3.58 -12.95
C LYS A 47 1.02 4.42 -14.09
N LEU A 48 1.81 5.38 -14.52
CA LEU A 48 1.52 6.25 -15.64
C LEU A 48 2.68 6.21 -16.65
N THR A 49 2.36 6.48 -17.91
CA THR A 49 3.34 6.79 -18.95
C THR A 49 3.05 8.19 -19.48
N ASN A 50 4.11 8.95 -19.77
CA ASN A 50 4.01 10.20 -20.50
C ASN A 50 3.95 9.93 -22.00
N GLU A 51 2.82 10.24 -22.62
CA GLU A 51 2.64 10.23 -24.07
C GLU A 51 2.87 11.65 -24.62
N THR A 52 3.78 11.75 -25.59
CA THR A 52 4.02 12.97 -26.34
C THR A 52 3.14 13.00 -27.58
N GLY A 53 2.29 14.02 -27.70
CA GLY A 53 1.42 14.24 -28.86
C GLY A 53 2.06 15.15 -29.91
N ILE A 54 1.22 15.90 -30.65
CA ILE A 54 1.68 16.99 -31.54
C ILE A 54 2.50 18.01 -30.72
N ILE A 55 3.54 18.54 -31.37
CA ILE A 55 4.56 19.49 -30.87
C ILE A 55 4.22 20.10 -29.50
N GLY A 56 4.91 19.62 -28.46
CA GLY A 56 4.92 20.20 -27.12
C GLY A 56 3.81 19.73 -26.17
N THR A 57 2.84 18.96 -26.63
CA THR A 57 1.78 18.42 -25.76
C THR A 57 2.20 17.12 -25.09
N ASN A 58 2.06 17.06 -23.77
CA ASN A 58 2.31 15.87 -22.95
C ASN A 58 1.02 15.46 -22.25
N LYS A 59 0.76 14.16 -22.16
CA LYS A 59 -0.35 13.63 -21.37
C LYS A 59 0.12 12.39 -20.61
N LEU A 60 -0.22 12.33 -19.33
CA LEU A 60 -0.05 11.12 -18.55
C LEU A 60 -1.27 10.21 -18.71
N ILE A 61 -1.03 8.95 -19.05
CA ILE A 61 -2.05 7.90 -19.16
C ILE A 61 -1.70 6.71 -18.27
N GLU A 62 -2.71 5.99 -17.79
CA GLU A 62 -2.51 4.78 -16.99
C GLU A 62 -1.81 3.69 -17.81
N ALA A 63 -0.74 3.15 -17.26
CA ALA A 63 0.12 2.18 -17.92
C ALA A 63 0.60 1.13 -16.91
N PRO A 64 -0.26 0.19 -16.48
CA PRO A 64 0.10 -0.82 -15.47
C PRO A 64 1.30 -1.70 -15.87
N GLY A 65 1.52 -1.87 -17.17
CA GLY A 65 2.65 -2.60 -17.74
C GLY A 65 3.95 -1.79 -17.89
N ALA A 66 3.98 -0.51 -17.48
CA ALA A 66 5.16 0.32 -17.65
C ALA A 66 6.37 -0.25 -16.88
N THR A 67 7.50 -0.35 -17.58
CA THR A 67 8.81 -0.76 -17.04
C THR A 67 9.75 0.44 -17.02
N ALA A 68 10.84 0.33 -16.26
CA ALA A 68 11.83 1.40 -16.16
C ALA A 68 13.23 0.80 -16.04
N VAL A 69 14.21 1.46 -16.66
CA VAL A 69 15.64 1.20 -16.43
C VAL A 69 16.14 2.09 -15.30
N ASN A 70 17.33 1.80 -14.77
CA ASN A 70 17.94 2.65 -13.76
C ASN A 70 18.07 4.11 -14.24
N ASN A 71 17.78 5.06 -13.36
CA ASN A 71 17.76 6.51 -13.59
C ASN A 71 16.69 7.01 -14.59
N ALA A 72 15.83 6.13 -15.14
CA ALA A 72 14.72 6.55 -15.98
C ALA A 72 13.62 7.24 -15.15
N PRO A 73 12.97 8.29 -15.71
CA PRO A 73 11.81 8.87 -15.07
C PRO A 73 10.64 7.89 -15.10
N VAL A 74 9.98 7.76 -13.96
CA VAL A 74 8.74 7.01 -13.78
C VAL A 74 7.66 7.94 -13.27
N TYR A 75 6.43 7.65 -13.69
CA TYR A 75 5.26 8.45 -13.34
C TYR A 75 4.23 7.55 -12.68
N PHE A 76 3.61 8.04 -11.62
CA PHE A 76 2.54 7.33 -10.93
C PHE A 76 1.67 8.32 -10.15
N TYR A 77 0.49 7.93 -9.70
CA TYR A 77 -0.21 8.65 -8.64
C TYR A 77 -0.59 7.70 -7.52
N ILE A 78 -0.73 8.24 -6.30
CA ILE A 78 -1.34 7.53 -5.18
C ILE A 78 -2.68 8.19 -4.91
N ARG A 79 -3.76 7.47 -5.18
CA ARG A 79 -5.14 7.94 -5.05
C ARG A 79 -5.80 7.32 -3.83
N LEU A 80 -6.46 8.15 -3.04
CA LEU A 80 -7.35 7.73 -1.96
C LEU A 80 -8.76 8.18 -2.30
N THR A 81 -9.69 7.23 -2.35
CA THR A 81 -11.13 7.52 -2.45
C THR A 81 -11.75 7.30 -1.08
N VAL A 82 -12.50 8.31 -0.62
CA VAL A 82 -13.26 8.29 0.63
C VAL A 82 -14.76 8.37 0.30
N ALA A 83 -15.57 7.45 0.81
CA ALA A 83 -17.02 7.40 0.60
C ALA A 83 -17.78 7.01 1.88
N GLY A 84 -18.97 7.55 2.10
CA GLY A 84 -19.73 7.30 3.33
C GLY A 84 -19.05 7.82 4.60
N ALA A 85 -18.26 8.89 4.48
CA ALA A 85 -17.68 9.65 5.58
C ALA A 85 -18.63 10.76 6.04
N GLU A 86 -18.73 10.92 7.35
CA GLU A 86 -19.50 11.96 8.01
C GLU A 86 -18.70 13.26 8.09
N ALA A 87 -19.33 14.35 7.66
CA ALA A 87 -18.70 15.67 7.67
C ALA A 87 -18.60 16.21 9.10
N ILE A 88 -19.62 15.99 9.92
CA ILE A 88 -19.73 16.48 11.29
C ILE A 88 -18.88 15.58 12.21
N PRO A 89 -17.90 16.11 12.95
CA PRO A 89 -17.03 15.30 13.80
C PRO A 89 -17.74 14.45 14.85
N ALA A 90 -18.86 14.94 15.39
CA ALA A 90 -19.64 14.23 16.41
C ALA A 90 -20.36 12.97 15.89
N ASP A 91 -20.64 12.92 14.58
CA ASP A 91 -21.39 11.84 13.95
C ASP A 91 -20.46 10.74 13.36
N ARG A 92 -19.14 10.97 13.41
CA ARG A 92 -18.16 10.02 12.87
C ARG A 92 -18.16 8.75 13.68
N ASP A 93 -18.30 7.63 12.98
CA ASP A 93 -18.07 6.33 13.61
C ASP A 93 -16.59 6.12 13.97
N ALA A 94 -16.33 5.06 14.74
CA ALA A 94 -14.99 4.74 15.19
C ALA A 94 -14.05 4.40 14.02
N VAL A 95 -14.57 3.84 12.93
CA VAL A 95 -13.77 3.48 11.74
C VAL A 95 -13.22 4.74 11.09
N GLN A 96 -14.04 5.76 10.87
CA GLN A 96 -13.59 7.03 10.32
C GLN A 96 -12.64 7.77 11.27
N THR A 97 -12.99 7.83 12.56
CA THR A 97 -12.20 8.54 13.57
C THR A 97 -10.76 8.03 13.67
N ASN A 98 -10.56 6.73 13.45
CA ASN A 98 -9.25 6.07 13.58
C ASN A 98 -8.62 5.70 12.24
N ALA A 99 -9.20 6.14 11.12
CA ALA A 99 -8.64 5.88 9.80
C ALA A 99 -7.35 6.69 9.59
N VAL A 100 -6.30 6.00 9.17
CA VAL A 100 -5.00 6.58 8.86
C VAL A 100 -4.42 5.98 7.57
N ALA A 101 -3.54 6.72 6.90
CA ALA A 101 -2.79 6.24 5.74
C ALA A 101 -1.28 6.28 5.96
N ASN A 102 -0.57 5.39 5.28
CA ASN A 102 0.88 5.36 5.22
C ASN A 102 1.33 5.23 3.76
N VAL A 103 2.42 5.91 3.40
CA VAL A 103 3.03 5.85 2.07
C VAL A 103 4.52 5.61 2.25
N SER A 104 5.08 4.72 1.44
CA SER A 104 6.51 4.47 1.42
C SER A 104 7.02 4.27 0.00
N PHE A 105 8.29 4.65 -0.18
CA PHE A 105 9.01 4.54 -1.42
C PHE A 105 10.29 3.74 -1.20
N THR A 106 10.63 2.88 -2.14
CA THR A 106 11.87 2.11 -2.13
C THR A 106 12.59 2.38 -3.45
N ALA A 107 13.86 2.81 -3.36
CA ALA A 107 14.70 3.09 -4.53
C ALA A 107 14.06 4.06 -5.54
N LEU A 108 13.34 5.07 -5.04
CA LEU A 108 12.79 6.17 -5.83
C LEU A 108 13.29 7.49 -5.26
N ALA A 109 13.71 8.38 -6.15
CA ALA A 109 14.14 9.72 -5.80
C ALA A 109 13.57 10.76 -6.77
N ASP A 110 13.69 12.03 -6.42
CA ASP A 110 13.42 13.12 -7.33
C ASP A 110 14.51 13.26 -8.43
N ALA A 111 14.38 14.28 -9.27
CA ALA A 111 15.35 14.56 -10.33
C ALA A 111 16.75 14.94 -9.83
N ALA A 112 16.88 15.39 -8.57
CA ALA A 112 18.14 15.71 -7.92
C ALA A 112 18.76 14.50 -7.19
N GLY A 113 18.10 13.34 -7.19
CA GLY A 113 18.55 12.13 -6.51
C GLY A 113 18.22 12.11 -5.01
N VAL A 114 17.36 13.02 -4.54
CA VAL A 114 16.89 13.03 -3.14
C VAL A 114 15.72 12.05 -3.00
N ALA A 115 15.76 11.21 -1.96
CA ALA A 115 14.68 10.27 -1.68
C ALA A 115 13.33 11.01 -1.58
N LEU A 116 12.29 10.41 -2.18
CA LEU A 116 10.96 11.00 -2.15
C LEU A 116 10.44 11.16 -0.72
N ASN A 117 9.77 12.28 -0.46
CA ASN A 117 9.24 12.58 0.86
C ASN A 117 8.14 11.59 1.28
N VAL A 118 8.25 11.09 2.51
CA VAL A 118 7.30 10.14 3.11
C VAL A 118 6.71 10.75 4.39
N PRO A 119 5.53 10.31 4.83
CA PRO A 119 4.96 10.78 6.08
C PRO A 119 5.88 10.42 7.26
N ALA A 120 6.15 11.37 8.15
CA ALA A 120 6.91 11.12 9.38
C ALA A 120 6.16 10.19 10.37
N ALA A 121 4.84 10.11 10.24
CA ALA A 121 3.94 9.21 10.95
C ALA A 121 2.71 8.93 10.07
N ASP A 122 1.87 8.00 10.50
CA ASP A 122 0.61 7.71 9.83
C ASP A 122 -0.26 8.99 9.69
N VAL A 123 -0.75 9.24 8.48
CA VAL A 123 -1.54 10.43 8.11
C VAL A 123 -2.99 10.21 8.54
N SER A 124 -3.53 11.07 9.42
CA SER A 124 -4.93 10.97 9.83
C SER A 124 -5.88 11.29 8.68
N LEU A 125 -6.88 10.43 8.48
CA LEU A 125 -7.92 10.59 7.47
C LEU A 125 -9.27 11.00 8.07
N ALA A 126 -9.35 11.15 9.40
CA ALA A 126 -10.61 11.36 10.10
C ALA A 126 -11.39 12.58 9.62
N ALA A 127 -10.68 13.64 9.22
CA ALA A 127 -11.26 14.89 8.74
C ALA A 127 -11.61 14.91 7.25
N LEU A 128 -11.21 13.89 6.48
CA LEU A 128 -11.52 13.84 5.06
C LEU A 128 -13.00 13.57 4.84
N THR A 129 -13.62 14.40 4.01
CA THR A 129 -14.99 14.19 3.54
C THR A 129 -15.02 13.25 2.35
N ASN A 130 -16.21 12.86 1.91
CA ASN A 130 -16.38 12.10 0.67
C ASN A 130 -15.68 12.79 -0.51
N GLY A 131 -14.90 12.02 -1.28
CA GLY A 131 -14.14 12.56 -2.40
C GLY A 131 -12.94 11.73 -2.80
N VAL A 132 -12.18 12.27 -3.75
CA VAL A 132 -10.94 11.69 -4.28
C VAL A 132 -9.78 12.61 -3.92
N TYR A 133 -8.75 12.02 -3.33
CA TYR A 133 -7.55 12.69 -2.86
C TYR A 133 -6.32 12.05 -3.48
N TYR A 134 -5.26 12.85 -3.62
CA TYR A 134 -3.98 12.42 -4.14
C TYR A 134 -2.88 12.74 -3.14
N TYR A 135 -1.91 11.82 -3.02
CA TYR A 135 -0.76 12.05 -2.16
C TYR A 135 0.09 13.21 -2.72
N ASP A 136 0.33 14.20 -1.88
CA ASP A 136 1.17 15.36 -2.14
C ASP A 136 2.55 15.15 -1.52
N LEU A 137 3.60 15.21 -2.34
CA LEU A 137 4.97 15.02 -1.88
C LEU A 137 5.47 16.17 -1.01
N VAL A 138 4.95 17.38 -1.18
CA VAL A 138 5.42 18.55 -0.44
C VAL A 138 5.02 18.46 1.03
N THR A 139 3.74 18.17 1.27
CA THR A 139 3.16 18.11 2.63
C THR A 139 3.13 16.70 3.22
N ALA A 140 3.46 15.68 2.42
CA ALA A 140 3.31 14.27 2.78
C ALA A 140 1.89 13.92 3.25
N ASN A 141 0.88 14.46 2.57
CA ASN A 141 -0.54 14.34 2.95
C ASN A 141 -1.43 14.10 1.71
N PHE A 142 -2.70 13.76 1.92
CA PHE A 142 -3.69 13.55 0.88
C PHE A 142 -4.51 14.83 0.65
N LEU A 143 -4.45 15.37 -0.57
CA LEU A 143 -5.14 16.60 -0.95
C LEU A 143 -6.11 16.36 -2.12
N PRO A 144 -7.26 17.05 -2.17
CA PRO A 144 -8.13 16.98 -3.34
C PRO A 144 -7.43 17.60 -4.56
N ILE A 145 -7.82 17.20 -5.77
CA ILE A 145 -7.22 17.72 -7.01
C ILE A 145 -7.33 19.26 -7.16
N THR A 146 -8.31 19.84 -6.49
CA THR A 146 -8.58 21.30 -6.46
C THR A 146 -7.70 22.06 -5.47
N ALA A 147 -6.95 21.37 -4.60
CA ALA A 147 -6.09 22.02 -3.64
C ALA A 147 -5.01 22.84 -4.35
N ALA A 148 -4.80 24.08 -3.90
CA ALA A 148 -3.77 24.96 -4.45
C ALA A 148 -2.36 24.41 -4.20
N GLY A 149 -2.14 23.72 -3.08
CA GLY A 149 -0.85 23.13 -2.70
C GLY A 149 -0.47 21.85 -3.41
N LEU A 150 -1.42 21.16 -4.08
CA LEU A 150 -1.11 19.92 -4.80
C LEU A 150 -0.42 20.24 -6.13
N ALA A 151 0.88 20.01 -6.19
CA ALA A 151 1.70 20.31 -7.36
C ALA A 151 2.92 19.38 -7.43
N ASN A 152 2.67 18.08 -7.63
CA ASN A 152 3.73 17.08 -7.64
C ASN A 152 4.61 17.11 -8.93
N THR A 153 4.04 17.38 -10.11
CA THR A 153 4.81 17.58 -11.36
C THR A 153 4.16 18.59 -12.31
N ASN A 154 4.95 19.10 -13.26
CA ASN A 154 4.50 20.00 -14.32
C ASN A 154 3.55 19.34 -15.33
N TYR A 155 3.51 18.00 -15.41
CA TYR A 155 2.61 17.26 -16.30
C TYR A 155 1.21 17.07 -15.71
N SER A 156 1.12 16.98 -14.38
CA SER A 156 -0.13 16.83 -13.66
C SER A 156 0.09 17.14 -12.18
N LYS A 157 -0.84 17.89 -11.59
CA LYS A 157 -0.83 18.21 -10.14
C LYS A 157 -0.73 16.96 -9.26
N ALA A 158 -1.46 15.90 -9.64
CA ALA A 158 -1.60 14.69 -8.84
C ALA A 158 -0.52 13.62 -9.12
N ALA A 159 0.00 13.57 -10.35
CA ALA A 159 1.02 12.59 -10.69
C ALA A 159 2.31 12.92 -9.95
N ILE A 160 3.08 11.92 -9.58
CA ILE A 160 4.42 12.01 -9.02
C ILE A 160 5.38 11.61 -10.14
N GLU A 161 6.41 12.42 -10.33
CA GLU A 161 7.57 12.10 -11.17
C GLU A 161 8.73 11.74 -10.25
N ALA A 162 9.32 10.58 -10.52
CA ALA A 162 10.45 10.08 -9.76
C ALA A 162 11.45 9.39 -10.69
N ARG A 163 12.62 9.04 -10.17
CA ARG A 163 13.63 8.24 -10.85
C ARG A 163 13.90 6.96 -10.09
N CYS A 164 13.98 5.86 -10.81
CA CYS A 164 14.47 4.60 -10.25
C CYS A 164 15.95 4.75 -9.89
N GLN A 165 16.31 4.45 -8.64
CA GLN A 165 17.70 4.40 -8.18
C GLN A 165 18.35 3.06 -8.52
N ASP A 166 19.68 2.99 -8.44
CA ASP A 166 20.50 1.82 -8.82
C ASP A 166 20.29 0.61 -7.92
N THR A 167 19.16 -0.06 -8.12
CA THR A 167 18.73 -1.23 -7.36
C THR A 167 18.00 -2.18 -8.30
N ALA A 168 17.88 -3.44 -7.92
CA ALA A 168 17.10 -4.41 -8.69
C ALA A 168 15.59 -4.11 -8.73
N THR A 169 15.07 -3.28 -7.81
CA THR A 169 13.62 -3.10 -7.65
C THR A 169 13.28 -1.74 -7.03
N ALA A 170 12.59 -0.89 -7.79
CA ALA A 170 11.99 0.34 -7.28
C ALA A 170 10.49 0.11 -6.98
N LYS A 171 9.98 0.66 -5.88
CA LYS A 171 8.61 0.41 -5.41
C LYS A 171 7.98 1.68 -4.85
N ALA A 172 6.69 1.87 -5.16
CA ALA A 172 5.81 2.76 -4.41
C ALA A 172 4.71 1.92 -3.74
N TYR A 173 4.51 2.14 -2.45
CA TYR A 173 3.53 1.43 -1.62
C TYR A 173 2.68 2.43 -0.86
N ALA A 174 1.38 2.13 -0.77
CA ALA A 174 0.46 2.89 0.04
C ALA A 174 -0.52 1.97 0.76
N MET A 175 -0.84 2.32 2.00
CA MET A 175 -1.76 1.59 2.86
C MET A 175 -2.74 2.57 3.50
N VAL A 176 -3.99 2.15 3.62
CA VAL A 176 -4.98 2.76 4.51
C VAL A 176 -5.38 1.73 5.54
N LYS A 177 -5.47 2.11 6.80
CA LYS A 177 -5.91 1.24 7.89
C LYS A 177 -6.81 2.00 8.85
N SER A 178 -7.63 1.26 9.58
CA SER A 178 -8.35 1.78 10.73
C SER A 178 -8.36 0.69 11.80
N GLU A 179 -7.82 1.04 12.96
CA GLU A 179 -7.59 0.09 14.05
C GLU A 179 -8.19 0.62 15.33
N ARG A 180 -8.64 -0.29 16.19
CA ARG A 180 -9.11 0.08 17.52
C ARG A 180 -8.00 0.80 18.31
N PRO A 181 -8.30 1.97 18.88
CA PRO A 181 -7.43 2.58 19.88
C PRO A 181 -7.29 1.65 21.08
N LEU A 182 -6.05 1.28 21.39
CA LEU A 182 -5.71 0.54 22.59
C LEU A 182 -4.99 1.52 23.52
N ASN A 183 -5.78 2.39 24.15
CA ASN A 183 -5.32 3.36 25.15
C ASN A 183 -6.02 3.08 26.49
N ALA A 184 -5.72 3.90 27.51
CA ALA A 184 -6.26 3.73 28.85
C ALA A 184 -7.76 4.05 28.94
N THR A 185 -8.37 4.59 27.88
CA THR A 185 -9.80 4.88 27.86
C THR A 185 -10.58 3.58 27.65
N PRO A 186 -11.46 3.18 28.58
CA PRO A 186 -12.23 1.96 28.44
C PRO A 186 -13.15 2.01 27.21
N PHE A 187 -13.32 0.88 26.53
CA PHE A 187 -14.32 0.70 25.47
C PHE A 187 -15.06 -0.62 25.65
N GLN A 188 -16.30 -0.70 25.14
CA GLN A 188 -17.03 -1.96 25.12
C GLN A 188 -16.71 -2.78 23.86
N SER A 189 -16.54 -4.07 24.03
CA SER A 189 -16.37 -5.04 22.96
C SER A 189 -16.89 -6.40 23.38
N ASN A 190 -17.82 -6.97 22.62
CA ASN A 190 -18.38 -8.31 22.82
C ASN A 190 -18.86 -8.61 24.27
N GLY A 191 -19.49 -7.62 24.93
CA GLY A 191 -19.98 -7.76 26.30
C GLY A 191 -18.95 -7.49 27.40
N TYR A 192 -17.73 -7.07 27.05
CA TYR A 192 -16.67 -6.70 27.99
C TYR A 192 -16.38 -5.21 27.93
N TRP A 193 -16.16 -4.58 29.08
CA TRP A 193 -15.37 -3.36 29.15
C TRP A 193 -13.89 -3.73 29.08
N VAL A 194 -13.18 -3.14 28.13
CA VAL A 194 -11.77 -3.40 27.89
C VAL A 194 -10.98 -2.12 28.10
N SER A 195 -9.91 -2.19 28.86
CA SER A 195 -8.96 -1.08 29.06
C SER A 195 -7.55 -1.57 28.85
N THR A 196 -6.72 -0.79 28.16
CA THR A 196 -5.34 -1.17 27.85
C THR A 196 -4.36 -0.13 28.35
N GLY A 197 -3.41 -0.55 29.18
CA GLY A 197 -2.33 0.27 29.69
C GLY A 197 -0.97 -0.19 29.20
N ILE A 198 0.07 0.53 29.65
CA ILE A 198 1.44 0.07 29.52
C ILE A 198 1.59 -1.16 30.42
N GLY A 199 1.90 -2.31 29.82
CA GLY A 199 2.10 -3.56 30.56
C GLY A 199 0.83 -4.18 31.16
N THR A 200 -0.36 -3.61 30.93
CA THR A 200 -1.62 -4.14 31.49
C THR A 200 -2.75 -4.16 30.48
N VAL A 201 -3.63 -5.15 30.61
CA VAL A 201 -4.89 -5.26 29.87
C VAL A 201 -5.96 -5.72 30.84
N ILE A 202 -7.08 -5.01 30.89
CA ILE A 202 -8.16 -5.26 31.83
C ILE A 202 -9.43 -5.57 31.04
N PHE A 203 -10.09 -6.66 31.42
CA PHE A 203 -11.43 -7.01 30.99
C PHE A 203 -12.33 -7.02 32.22
N GLN A 204 -13.49 -6.38 32.15
CA GLN A 204 -14.46 -6.38 33.23
C GLN A 204 -15.88 -6.48 32.66
N ASP A 205 -16.82 -6.93 33.49
CA ASP A 205 -18.24 -6.91 33.12
C ASP A 205 -18.75 -5.46 32.94
N THR A 206 -19.94 -5.33 32.33
CA THR A 206 -20.52 -4.04 31.95
C THR A 206 -21.32 -3.35 33.06
N GLU A 207 -21.31 -3.89 34.28
CA GLU A 207 -22.04 -3.30 35.40
C GLU A 207 -21.37 -2.01 35.91
N ALA A 208 -22.18 -1.13 36.52
CA ALA A 208 -21.69 0.13 37.09
C ALA A 208 -20.66 -0.08 38.21
N THR A 209 -20.77 -1.21 38.91
CA THR A 209 -19.76 -1.70 39.86
C THR A 209 -19.40 -3.12 39.45
N PRO A 210 -18.23 -3.34 38.83
CA PRO A 210 -17.92 -4.64 38.26
C PRO A 210 -17.88 -5.77 39.31
N LYS A 211 -18.53 -6.88 38.99
CA LYS A 211 -18.50 -8.13 39.76
C LYS A 211 -17.22 -8.90 39.50
N THR A 212 -16.79 -8.95 38.24
CA THR A 212 -15.57 -9.63 37.81
C THR A 212 -14.70 -8.69 37.00
N ILE A 213 -13.44 -8.57 37.41
CA ILE A 213 -12.38 -7.82 36.74
C ILE A 213 -11.19 -8.73 36.57
N VAL A 214 -10.78 -8.99 35.33
CA VAL A 214 -9.59 -9.77 34.99
C VAL A 214 -8.51 -8.83 34.48
N THR A 215 -7.40 -8.76 35.21
CA THR A 215 -6.23 -7.96 34.85
C THR A 215 -5.10 -8.86 34.41
N PHE A 216 -4.70 -8.74 33.14
CA PHE A 216 -3.50 -9.35 32.59
C PHE A 216 -2.33 -8.38 32.70
N SER A 217 -1.26 -8.79 33.39
CA SER A 217 0.03 -8.10 33.34
C SER A 217 0.88 -8.71 32.23
N ARG A 218 1.50 -7.88 31.40
CA ARG A 218 2.33 -8.31 30.26
C ARG A 218 3.67 -7.57 30.24
N ASN A 219 4.71 -8.24 29.75
CA ASN A 219 6.03 -7.62 29.55
C ASN A 219 6.09 -6.78 28.25
N GLY A 220 7.26 -6.23 27.92
CA GLY A 220 7.49 -5.42 26.71
C GLY A 220 7.18 -6.15 25.39
N ASP A 221 7.36 -7.46 25.36
CA ASP A 221 7.02 -8.31 24.20
C ASP A 221 5.54 -8.71 24.16
N GLY A 222 4.76 -8.27 25.15
CA GLY A 222 3.36 -8.61 25.30
C GLY A 222 3.10 -9.99 25.93
N LYS A 223 4.13 -10.72 26.36
CA LYS A 223 3.96 -11.99 27.08
C LYS A 223 3.24 -11.78 28.40
N ILE A 224 2.20 -12.57 28.68
CA ILE A 224 1.51 -12.52 29.98
C ILE A 224 2.47 -13.00 31.08
N THR A 225 2.55 -12.22 32.16
CA THR A 225 3.41 -12.44 33.33
C THR A 225 2.61 -12.70 34.60
N ALA A 226 1.40 -12.17 34.69
CA ALA A 226 0.47 -12.44 35.78
C ALA A 226 -0.97 -12.23 35.32
N VAL A 227 -1.91 -12.93 35.96
CA VAL A 227 -3.34 -12.69 35.83
C VAL A 227 -3.93 -12.54 37.22
N VAL A 228 -4.68 -11.47 37.44
CA VAL A 228 -5.35 -11.19 38.72
C VAL A 228 -6.83 -11.05 38.44
N VAL A 229 -7.64 -11.81 39.18
CA VAL A 229 -9.11 -11.73 39.13
C VAL A 229 -9.58 -11.04 40.41
N THR A 230 -10.32 -9.94 40.25
CA THR A 230 -10.89 -9.14 41.35
C THR A 230 -12.34 -8.77 41.02
N GLY A 231 -12.93 -7.86 41.81
CA GLY A 231 -14.30 -7.39 41.65
C GLY A 231 -15.12 -7.64 42.92
N THR A 232 -16.38 -7.23 42.90
CA THR A 232 -17.27 -7.36 44.07
C THR A 232 -17.77 -8.78 44.30
N ALA A 233 -17.84 -9.60 43.24
CA ALA A 233 -18.25 -11.01 43.29
C ALA A 233 -17.66 -11.75 42.08
N PRO A 234 -16.36 -12.12 42.11
CA PRO A 234 -15.69 -12.74 40.97
C PRO A 234 -16.34 -14.07 40.56
N ASP A 235 -16.64 -14.23 39.28
CA ASP A 235 -17.26 -15.44 38.70
C ASP A 235 -16.27 -16.20 37.81
N ALA A 236 -15.94 -17.43 38.19
CA ALA A 236 -15.03 -18.30 37.44
C ALA A 236 -15.56 -18.64 36.04
N ASN A 237 -16.88 -18.83 35.87
CA ASN A 237 -17.47 -19.12 34.56
C ASN A 237 -17.31 -17.93 33.60
N TRP A 238 -17.40 -16.71 34.13
CA TRP A 238 -17.17 -15.50 33.36
C TRP A 238 -15.72 -15.43 32.87
N VAL A 239 -14.75 -15.78 33.73
CA VAL A 239 -13.32 -15.83 33.36
C VAL A 239 -13.04 -16.88 32.28
N ASP A 240 -13.64 -18.07 32.39
CA ASP A 240 -13.49 -19.13 31.37
C ASP A 240 -14.11 -18.73 30.02
N ASN A 241 -15.25 -18.03 30.05
CA ASN A 241 -15.86 -17.45 28.85
C ASN A 241 -14.98 -16.36 28.22
N LEU A 242 -14.30 -15.55 29.03
CA LEU A 242 -13.32 -14.58 28.55
C LEU A 242 -12.14 -15.28 27.86
N TYR A 243 -11.57 -16.32 28.46
CA TYR A 243 -10.47 -17.08 27.84
C TYR A 243 -10.91 -17.72 26.52
N THR A 244 -12.11 -18.32 26.49
CA THR A 244 -12.73 -18.85 25.27
C THR A 244 -12.90 -17.77 24.20
N PHE A 245 -13.37 -16.58 24.59
CA PHE A 245 -13.50 -15.44 23.69
C PHE A 245 -12.15 -15.00 23.12
N LEU A 246 -11.09 -15.00 23.93
CA LEU A 246 -9.74 -14.63 23.48
C LEU A 246 -9.05 -15.77 22.71
N GLY A 247 -9.59 -16.99 22.77
CA GLY A 247 -9.13 -18.15 22.02
C GLY A 247 -8.08 -19.02 22.72
N PHE A 248 -7.85 -18.82 24.02
CA PHE A 248 -6.91 -19.64 24.81
C PHE A 248 -7.59 -20.28 26.03
N THR A 249 -6.85 -21.12 26.75
CA THR A 249 -7.27 -21.70 28.02
C THR A 249 -6.44 -21.17 29.19
N ALA A 250 -6.92 -21.37 30.42
CA ALA A 250 -6.16 -21.09 31.63
C ALA A 250 -4.82 -21.86 31.68
N ALA A 251 -4.76 -23.06 31.12
CA ALA A 251 -3.55 -23.88 31.04
C ALA A 251 -2.49 -23.26 30.12
N ASP A 252 -2.90 -22.61 29.03
CA ASP A 252 -1.97 -21.93 28.12
C ASP A 252 -1.33 -20.69 28.78
N VAL A 253 -2.12 -19.97 29.58
CA VAL A 253 -1.63 -18.86 30.40
C VAL A 253 -0.64 -19.36 31.44
N ALA A 254 -0.97 -20.42 32.18
CA ALA A 254 -0.09 -21.01 33.20
C ALA A 254 1.22 -21.56 32.59
N ALA A 255 1.17 -22.09 31.37
CA ALA A 255 2.34 -22.53 30.61
C ALA A 255 3.17 -21.37 30.03
N GLY A 256 2.74 -20.12 30.20
CA GLY A 256 3.43 -18.94 29.70
C GLY A 256 3.51 -18.87 28.18
N LYS A 257 2.51 -19.43 27.48
CA LYS A 257 2.47 -19.48 26.00
C LYS A 257 1.81 -18.26 25.38
N ILE A 258 1.09 -17.46 26.16
CA ILE A 258 0.24 -16.39 25.65
C ILE A 258 0.97 -15.06 25.56
N PHE A 259 0.96 -14.49 24.37
CA PHE A 259 1.44 -13.14 24.07
C PHE A 259 0.23 -12.26 23.74
N MET A 260 -0.15 -11.39 24.67
CA MET A 260 -1.22 -10.41 24.51
C MET A 260 -0.63 -9.10 23.95
N THR A 261 -0.08 -9.14 22.74
CA THR A 261 0.42 -7.95 22.01
C THR A 261 -0.75 -7.06 21.57
N ASN A 262 -0.48 -5.80 21.22
CA ASN A 262 -1.51 -4.91 20.69
C ASN A 262 -2.13 -5.43 19.37
N GLY A 263 -1.31 -6.08 18.52
CA GLY A 263 -1.81 -6.73 17.30
C GLY A 263 -2.77 -7.88 17.61
N ASN A 264 -2.41 -8.71 18.59
CA ASN A 264 -3.24 -9.84 19.03
C ASN A 264 -4.56 -9.38 19.66
N LEU A 265 -4.54 -8.32 20.47
CA LEU A 265 -5.76 -7.73 21.02
C LEU A 265 -6.67 -7.17 19.93
N ARG A 266 -6.14 -6.44 18.95
CA ARG A 266 -6.92 -5.92 17.83
C ARG A 266 -7.53 -7.02 16.97
N ALA A 267 -6.82 -8.14 16.81
CA ALA A 267 -7.34 -9.34 16.16
C ALA A 267 -8.52 -9.93 16.95
N ALA A 268 -8.39 -10.08 18.26
CA ALA A 268 -9.44 -10.64 19.12
C ALA A 268 -10.70 -9.77 19.19
N LEU A 269 -10.51 -8.46 19.33
CA LEU A 269 -11.59 -7.47 19.55
C LEU A 269 -12.27 -6.99 18.26
N GLY A 270 -11.89 -7.52 17.09
CA GLY A 270 -12.56 -7.29 15.81
C GLY A 270 -12.74 -5.82 15.47
N PHE A 271 -11.63 -5.11 15.27
CA PHE A 271 -11.57 -3.78 14.63
C PHE A 271 -10.12 -3.50 14.22
N SER A 272 -9.72 -4.09 13.10
CA SER A 272 -8.40 -3.92 12.48
C SER A 272 -8.54 -4.09 10.97
N TYR A 273 -8.85 -3.00 10.28
CA TYR A 273 -9.09 -3.00 8.84
C TYR A 273 -7.89 -2.43 8.11
N LYS A 274 -7.59 -2.99 6.94
CA LYS A 274 -6.54 -2.47 6.05
C LYS A 274 -6.90 -2.66 4.58
N GLY A 275 -6.43 -1.73 3.76
CA GLY A 275 -6.38 -1.83 2.32
C GLY A 275 -5.01 -1.33 1.86
N GLU A 276 -4.41 -2.01 0.90
CA GLU A 276 -3.07 -1.67 0.42
C GLU A 276 -2.98 -1.77 -1.10
N SER A 277 -2.06 -1.00 -1.65
CA SER A 277 -1.75 -1.01 -3.07
C SER A 277 -0.27 -0.70 -3.27
N SER A 278 0.34 -1.31 -4.28
CA SER A 278 1.71 -1.03 -4.63
C SER A 278 2.00 -1.30 -6.09
N ILE A 279 3.03 -0.63 -6.58
CA ILE A 279 3.58 -0.82 -7.90
C ILE A 279 5.09 -0.99 -7.80
N THR A 280 5.63 -1.76 -8.74
CA THR A 280 7.05 -2.09 -8.79
C THR A 280 7.58 -1.89 -10.20
N TRP A 281 8.78 -1.34 -10.32
CA TRP A 281 9.56 -1.35 -11.55
C TRP A 281 10.77 -2.26 -11.36
N ALA A 282 10.94 -3.21 -12.28
CA ALA A 282 12.16 -4.00 -12.38
C ALA A 282 13.24 -3.10 -12.99
N ALA A 283 13.97 -2.39 -12.13
CA ALA A 283 15.09 -1.58 -12.56
C ALA A 283 16.20 -2.53 -13.01
N ASN A 284 16.43 -2.60 -14.33
CA ASN A 284 17.45 -3.46 -14.89
C ASN A 284 18.84 -2.95 -14.42
N SER A 285 19.53 -3.76 -13.60
CA SER A 285 20.85 -3.46 -13.06
C SER A 285 21.98 -3.83 -14.00
N THR A 286 21.70 -4.35 -15.21
CA THR A 286 22.77 -4.57 -16.19
C THR A 286 23.18 -3.22 -16.77
N PRO A 287 24.41 -2.74 -16.54
CA PRO A 287 24.93 -1.63 -17.32
C PRO A 287 24.82 -2.00 -18.80
N ILE A 288 24.30 -1.08 -19.62
CA ILE A 288 24.54 -1.14 -21.07
C ILE A 288 26.02 -0.78 -21.26
N ILE A 289 26.91 -1.75 -21.02
CA ILE A 289 28.29 -1.64 -21.47
C ILE A 289 28.22 -1.87 -22.98
N LEU A 290 28.28 -0.77 -23.74
CA LEU A 290 28.81 -0.83 -25.10
C LEU A 290 30.28 -1.20 -24.93
N ASP A 291 30.60 -2.49 -24.89
CA ASP A 291 31.97 -2.96 -24.84
C ASP A 291 32.67 -2.48 -26.12
N PRO A 292 33.68 -1.59 -26.06
CA PRO A 292 34.44 -1.22 -27.24
C PRO A 292 35.22 -2.41 -27.82
N ALA A 293 35.41 -3.49 -27.04
CA ALA A 293 36.07 -4.72 -27.45
C ALA A 293 35.12 -5.74 -28.12
N ILE A 294 33.80 -5.64 -27.93
CA ILE A 294 32.82 -6.34 -28.78
C ILE A 294 32.56 -5.44 -29.97
N GLY A 295 33.46 -5.54 -30.94
CA GLY A 295 33.61 -4.66 -32.09
C GLY A 295 32.33 -4.03 -32.63
N ILE A 296 31.98 -2.86 -32.10
CA ILE A 296 31.37 -1.82 -32.90
C ILE A 296 32.55 -1.18 -33.62
N GLY A 297 32.97 -1.84 -34.69
CA GLY A 297 33.83 -1.19 -35.67
C GLY A 297 33.13 0.11 -36.04
N ILE A 298 33.79 1.24 -35.81
CA ILE A 298 33.57 2.44 -36.61
C ILE A 298 33.38 1.91 -38.03
N PRO A 299 32.26 2.18 -38.73
CA PRO A 299 32.04 1.60 -40.04
C PRO A 299 33.24 1.97 -40.89
N LYS A 300 34.12 0.99 -41.11
CA LYS A 300 35.20 1.14 -42.06
C LYS A 300 34.46 1.19 -43.37
N THR A 301 34.49 2.34 -44.03
CA THR A 301 34.07 2.45 -45.42
C THR A 301 34.87 1.41 -46.20
N GLY A 302 34.26 0.25 -46.47
CA GLY A 302 34.96 -0.86 -47.09
C GLY A 302 34.56 -2.30 -46.75
N ASP A 303 33.60 -2.60 -45.85
CA ASP A 303 33.20 -3.99 -45.62
C ASP A 303 32.06 -4.48 -46.53
N ASN A 304 32.34 -5.61 -47.18
CA ASN A 304 31.75 -6.17 -48.42
C ASN A 304 30.24 -6.53 -48.41
N ALA A 305 29.49 -6.23 -47.33
CA ALA A 305 28.03 -6.38 -47.31
C ALA A 305 27.29 -5.25 -48.06
N SER A 306 27.92 -4.06 -48.15
CA SER A 306 27.33 -2.91 -48.84
C SER A 306 27.42 -3.02 -50.37
N VAL A 307 28.48 -3.65 -50.91
CA VAL A 307 28.70 -3.77 -52.37
C VAL A 307 27.68 -4.68 -53.04
N ILE A 308 27.24 -5.75 -52.35
CA ILE A 308 26.24 -6.68 -52.90
C ILE A 308 24.84 -6.05 -52.90
N GLY A 309 24.52 -5.21 -51.91
CA GLY A 309 23.26 -4.47 -51.85
C GLY A 309 23.15 -3.38 -52.94
N PHE A 310 24.23 -2.65 -53.21
CA PHE A 310 24.23 -1.63 -54.26
C PHE A 310 24.29 -2.23 -55.69
N ALA A 311 24.93 -3.38 -55.89
CA ALA A 311 24.92 -4.09 -57.18
C ALA A 311 23.52 -4.62 -57.54
N MET A 312 22.77 -5.14 -56.57
CA MET A 312 21.40 -5.65 -56.79
C MET A 312 20.39 -4.54 -57.11
N ILE A 313 20.57 -3.33 -56.56
CA ILE A 313 19.74 -2.16 -56.90
C ILE A 313 20.01 -1.67 -58.32
N MET A 314 21.27 -1.69 -58.79
CA MET A 314 21.60 -1.30 -60.16
C MET A 314 21.07 -2.29 -61.21
N VAL A 315 21.08 -3.60 -60.94
CA VAL A 315 20.49 -4.60 -61.85
C VAL A 315 18.96 -4.46 -61.94
N ALA A 316 18.29 -4.12 -60.84
CA ALA A 316 16.84 -3.88 -60.84
C ALA A 316 16.45 -2.59 -61.60
N VAL A 317 17.25 -1.53 -61.52
CA VAL A 317 17.01 -0.26 -62.25
C VAL A 317 17.25 -0.42 -63.74
N VAL A 318 18.25 -1.21 -64.16
CA VAL A 318 18.48 -1.51 -65.58
C VAL A 318 17.37 -2.41 -66.16
N ALA A 319 16.85 -3.38 -65.40
CA ALA A 319 15.73 -4.21 -65.81
C ALA A 319 14.40 -3.42 -65.91
N ALA A 320 14.16 -2.47 -65.00
CA ALA A 320 12.98 -1.60 -65.03
C ALA A 320 13.03 -0.58 -66.18
N ALA A 321 14.21 -0.06 -66.54
CA ALA A 321 14.37 0.85 -67.68
C ALA A 321 14.16 0.15 -69.05
N VAL A 322 14.49 -1.14 -69.16
CA VAL A 322 14.26 -1.92 -70.40
C VAL A 322 12.78 -2.30 -70.57
N ALA A 323 12.02 -2.46 -69.48
CA ALA A 323 10.59 -2.78 -69.52
C ALA A 323 9.69 -1.57 -69.92
N VAL A 324 10.09 -0.33 -69.61
CA VAL A 324 9.29 0.87 -69.93
C VAL A 324 9.46 1.33 -71.39
N LYS A 325 10.50 0.87 -72.11
CA LYS A 325 10.71 1.23 -73.52
C LYS A 325 9.95 0.35 -74.53
N LYS A 326 9.14 -0.62 -74.09
CA LYS A 326 8.47 -1.58 -75.01
C LYS A 326 6.95 -1.67 -74.94
N VAL A 327 6.27 -0.61 -74.48
CA VAL A 327 4.83 -0.44 -74.73
C VAL A 327 4.55 1.02 -75.12
N ASN A 328 4.76 1.30 -76.41
CA ASN A 328 4.09 2.35 -77.16
C ASN A 328 4.21 2.02 -78.65
N ALA A 329 3.34 1.10 -79.07
CA ALA A 329 2.69 0.99 -80.38
C ALA A 329 1.66 -0.14 -80.26
#